data_AF-A0A401TND7-F1
#
_entry.id   AF-A0A401TND7-F1
#
_cell.length_a   1.000
_cell.length_b   1.000
_cell.length_c   1.000
_cell.angle_alpha   90.00
_cell.angle_beta   90.00
_cell.angle_gamma   90.00
#
_symmetry.space_group_name_H-M   'P 1'
#
loop_
_entity.id
_entity.type
_entity.pdbx_description
1 polymer ?
#
loop_
_entity_poly.entity_id
_entity_poly.type
_entity_poly.pdbx_seq_one_letter_code
_entity_poly.pdbx_strand_id
1 'polypeptide(L)'
;MNQRPQQPRPASAPVARGATSTPPDVARLANELTEVMGGLLAVIERETEFVRAGKIREGMRLEAQKSELSRRYMLAVEHLKSMQKMLSQS
;
A
#
# COMPACT_ATOMS: atom_id res chain seq x y z
N MET A 1 -3.00 -3.92 64.05
CA MET A 1 -1.91 -3.19 63.35
C MET A 1 -0.91 -4.25 62.89
N ASN A 2 -0.63 -4.54 61.62
CA ASN A 2 -0.73 -3.78 60.38
C ASN A 2 -0.91 -4.72 59.18
N GLN A 3 -1.66 -4.24 58.18
CA GLN A 3 -1.84 -4.84 56.86
C GLN A 3 -0.60 -4.67 55.98
N ARG A 4 -0.32 -5.64 55.10
CA ARG A 4 0.27 -5.38 53.78
C ARG A 4 -0.37 -6.31 52.73
N PRO A 5 -1.21 -5.80 51.82
CA PRO A 5 -1.69 -6.58 50.68
C PRO A 5 -0.55 -6.76 49.66
N GLN A 6 -0.34 -8.01 49.23
CA GLN A 6 0.57 -8.35 48.14
C GLN A 6 -0.06 -7.86 46.82
N GLN A 7 0.56 -6.84 46.23
CA GLN A 7 0.14 -6.26 44.95
C GLN A 7 0.81 -7.03 43.80
N PRO A 8 0.07 -7.65 42.87
CA PRO A 8 0.66 -8.27 41.68
C PRO A 8 1.23 -7.20 40.75
N ARG A 9 2.54 -7.28 40.47
CA ARG A 9 3.21 -6.47 39.42
C ARG A 9 2.76 -6.94 38.04
N PRO A 10 2.66 -6.03 37.06
CA PRO A 10 2.10 -6.32 35.74
C PRO A 10 3.00 -7.30 34.98
N ALA A 11 2.39 -8.36 34.43
CA ALA A 11 3.02 -9.21 33.44
C ALA A 11 3.38 -8.35 32.22
N SER A 12 4.66 -8.31 31.89
CA SER A 12 5.18 -7.63 30.71
C SER A 12 4.49 -8.18 29.47
N ALA A 13 3.62 -7.38 28.84
CA ALA A 13 3.11 -7.70 27.52
C ALA A 13 4.31 -7.84 26.57
N PRO A 14 4.30 -8.82 25.64
CA PRO A 14 5.38 -8.98 24.69
C PRO A 14 5.49 -7.70 23.87
N VAL A 15 6.65 -7.04 23.97
CA VAL A 15 7.03 -5.94 23.09
C VAL A 15 6.91 -6.49 21.67
N ALA A 16 5.97 -5.96 20.90
CA ALA A 16 5.82 -6.28 19.49
C ALA A 16 7.17 -5.95 18.84
N ARG A 17 7.97 -6.98 18.57
CA ARG A 17 9.20 -6.86 17.79
C ARG A 17 8.79 -6.21 16.48
N GLY A 18 9.29 -5.00 16.24
CA GLY A 18 9.02 -4.24 15.02
C GLY A 18 9.19 -5.17 13.83
N ALA A 19 8.17 -5.28 13.00
CA ALA A 19 8.20 -6.11 11.82
C ALA A 19 9.31 -5.58 10.91
N THR A 20 10.48 -6.21 10.98
CA THR A 20 11.56 -5.97 10.04
C THR A 20 11.05 -6.45 8.70
N SER A 21 10.82 -5.53 7.77
CA SER A 21 10.48 -5.80 6.36
C SER A 21 11.34 -6.94 5.84
N THR A 22 10.73 -8.09 5.54
CA THR A 22 11.50 -9.24 5.05
C THR A 22 11.73 -9.09 3.53
N PRO A 23 12.83 -9.61 2.96
CA PRO A 23 13.06 -9.60 1.51
C PRO A 23 11.86 -10.05 0.63
N PRO A 24 11.07 -11.08 1.00
CA PRO A 24 9.87 -11.43 0.23
C PRO A 24 8.75 -10.36 0.27
N ASP A 25 8.69 -9.50 1.29
CA ASP A 25 7.73 -8.39 1.33
C ASP A 25 8.10 -7.30 0.31
N VAL A 26 9.40 -7.04 0.11
CA VAL A 26 9.89 -6.06 -0.85
C VAL A 26 9.60 -6.52 -2.28
N ALA A 27 9.87 -7.79 -2.60
CA ALA A 27 9.59 -8.34 -3.92
C ALA A 27 8.08 -8.35 -4.23
N ARG A 28 7.24 -8.67 -3.24
CA ARG A 28 5.78 -8.60 -3.39
C ARG A 28 5.32 -7.17 -3.69
N LEU A 29 5.84 -6.19 -2.97
CA LEU A 29 5.47 -4.79 -3.18
C LEU A 29 5.93 -4.27 -4.55
N ALA A 30 7.13 -4.66 -5.00
CA ALA A 30 7.61 -4.33 -6.33
C ALA A 30 6.68 -4.90 -7.42
N ASN A 31 6.25 -6.16 -7.28
CA ASN A 31 5.29 -6.78 -8.20
C ASN A 31 3.93 -6.05 -8.20
N GLU A 32 3.43 -5.68 -7.02
CA GLU A 32 2.17 -4.92 -6.90
C GLU A 32 2.25 -3.56 -7.61
N LEU A 33 3.37 -2.84 -7.44
CA LEU A 33 3.61 -1.58 -8.15
C LEU A 33 3.67 -1.76 -9.67
N THR A 34 4.37 -2.78 -10.15
CA THR A 34 4.43 -3.10 -11.58
C THR A 34 3.05 -3.43 -12.15
N GLU A 35 2.26 -4.24 -11.45
CA GLU A 35 0.90 -4.60 -11.86
C GLU A 35 0.00 -3.37 -11.96
N VAL A 36 -0.01 -2.52 -10.92
CA VAL A 36 -0.87 -1.33 -10.89
C VAL A 36 -0.45 -0.31 -11.94
N MET A 37 0.86 -0.09 -12.14
CA MET A 37 1.35 0.80 -13.20
C MET A 37 1.01 0.27 -14.60
N GLY A 38 1.15 -1.02 -14.82
CA GLY A 38 0.73 -1.66 -16.09
C GLY A 38 -0.76 -1.49 -16.35
N GLY A 39 -1.59 -1.67 -15.32
CA GLY A 39 -3.03 -1.43 -15.40
C GLY A 39 -3.37 0.04 -15.72
N LEU A 40 -2.71 1.00 -15.05
CA LEU A 40 -2.90 2.43 -15.32
C LEU A 40 -2.52 2.79 -16.76
N LEU A 41 -1.38 2.29 -17.24
CA LEU A 41 -0.94 2.54 -18.61
C LEU A 41 -1.95 2.02 -19.62
N ALA A 42 -2.42 0.78 -19.46
CA ALA A 42 -3.43 0.19 -20.33
C ALA A 42 -4.74 1.00 -20.36
N VAL A 43 -5.18 1.52 -19.21
CA VAL A 43 -6.36 2.40 -19.15
C VAL A 43 -6.12 3.71 -19.90
N ILE A 44 -4.97 4.35 -19.71
CA ILE A 44 -4.62 5.61 -20.38
C ILE A 44 -4.50 5.42 -21.90
N GLU A 45 -3.87 4.34 -22.35
CA GLU A 45 -3.78 3.99 -23.76
C GLU A 45 -5.17 3.84 -24.37
N ARG A 46 -6.08 3.13 -23.68
CA ARG A 46 -7.46 2.94 -24.14
C ARG A 46 -8.28 4.22 -24.12
N GLU A 47 -8.15 5.06 -23.10
CA GLU A 47 -8.74 6.40 -23.07
C GLU A 47 -8.25 7.24 -24.27
N THR A 48 -6.95 7.17 -24.56
CA THR A 48 -6.33 7.90 -25.68
C THR A 48 -6.87 7.43 -27.03
N GLU A 49 -7.05 6.12 -27.21
CA GLU A 49 -7.70 5.55 -28.40
C GLU A 49 -9.14 6.07 -28.56
N PHE A 50 -9.91 6.10 -27.47
CA PHE A 50 -11.28 6.61 -27.51
C PHE A 50 -11.32 8.11 -27.83
N VAL A 51 -10.44 8.92 -27.24
CA VAL A 51 -10.34 10.36 -27.56
C VAL A 51 -9.99 10.57 -29.03
N ARG A 52 -9.00 9.84 -29.55
CA ARG A 52 -8.61 9.90 -30.98
C ARG A 52 -9.75 9.47 -31.91
N ALA A 53 -10.58 8.52 -31.49
CA ALA A 53 -11.76 8.08 -32.22
C ALA A 53 -12.99 8.98 -32.03
N GLY A 54 -12.91 10.05 -31.24
CA GLY A 54 -14.04 10.94 -30.91
C GLY A 54 -15.07 10.32 -29.96
N LYS A 55 -14.77 9.16 -29.35
CA LYS A 55 -15.65 8.36 -28.49
C LYS A 55 -15.51 8.74 -27.02
N ILE A 56 -15.76 10.00 -26.71
CA ILE A 56 -15.50 10.57 -25.38
C ILE A 56 -16.32 9.88 -24.29
N ARG A 57 -17.59 9.55 -24.57
CA ARG A 57 -18.47 8.90 -23.57
C ARG A 57 -17.95 7.51 -23.19
N GLU A 58 -17.43 6.76 -24.15
CA GLU A 58 -16.83 5.45 -23.93
C GLU A 58 -15.54 5.56 -23.13
N GLY A 59 -14.71 6.57 -23.40
CA GLY A 59 -13.55 6.91 -22.58
C GLY A 59 -13.94 7.24 -21.13
N MET A 60 -15.00 8.03 -20.91
CA MET A 60 -15.46 8.38 -19.57
C MET A 60 -15.89 7.17 -18.72
N ARG A 61 -16.23 6.03 -19.34
CA ARG A 61 -16.54 4.79 -18.60
C ARG A 61 -15.31 4.13 -17.98
N LEU A 62 -14.10 4.55 -18.39
CA LEU A 62 -12.82 4.09 -17.85
C LEU A 62 -12.31 4.90 -16.66
N GLU A 63 -12.95 6.04 -16.35
CA GLU A 63 -12.90 6.55 -14.98
C GLU A 63 -13.51 5.48 -14.04
N ALA A 64 -13.59 5.61 -12.73
CA ALA A 64 -13.80 4.48 -11.81
C ALA A 64 -12.67 3.44 -11.86
N GLN A 65 -12.40 2.76 -12.99
CA GLN A 65 -11.26 1.85 -13.15
C GLN A 65 -9.94 2.61 -12.96
N LYS A 66 -9.77 3.75 -13.65
CA LYS A 66 -8.61 4.63 -13.49
C LYS A 66 -8.47 5.14 -12.07
N SER A 67 -9.56 5.66 -11.47
CA SER A 67 -9.60 6.10 -10.08
C SER A 67 -9.17 5.01 -9.10
N GLU A 68 -9.64 3.78 -9.28
CA GLU A 68 -9.31 2.67 -8.39
C GLU A 68 -7.84 2.26 -8.50
N LEU A 69 -7.35 2.10 -9.73
CA LEU A 69 -5.93 1.84 -9.96
C LEU A 69 -5.04 2.97 -9.43
N SER A 70 -5.48 4.23 -9.53
CA SER A 70 -4.75 5.38 -9.00
C SER A 70 -4.69 5.37 -7.48
N ARG A 71 -5.80 5.00 -6.81
CA ARG A 71 -5.81 4.79 -5.35
C ARG A 71 -4.86 3.66 -4.94
N ARG A 72 -4.92 2.50 -5.60
CA ARG A 72 -4.01 1.38 -5.34
C ARG A 72 -2.55 1.79 -5.52
N TYR A 73 -2.25 2.56 -6.56
CA TYR A 73 -0.91 3.08 -6.81
C TYR A 73 -0.41 3.95 -5.66
N MET A 74 -1.23 4.91 -5.21
CA MET A 74 -0.85 5.78 -4.09
C MET A 74 -0.59 4.97 -2.80
N LEU A 75 -1.44 3.99 -2.50
CA LEU A 75 -1.25 3.13 -1.33
C LEU A 75 0.05 2.31 -1.42
N ALA A 76 0.34 1.74 -2.59
CA ALA A 76 1.57 0.98 -2.81
C ALA A 76 2.83 1.87 -2.68
N VAL A 77 2.78 3.11 -3.18
CA VAL A 77 3.86 4.10 -3.03
C VAL A 77 4.07 4.48 -1.56
N GLU A 78 3.01 4.72 -0.80
CA GLU A 78 3.13 5.03 0.63
C GLU A 78 3.69 3.84 1.42
N HIS A 79 3.29 2.61 1.07
CA HIS A 79 3.86 1.42 1.66
C HIS A 79 5.37 1.30 1.36
N LEU A 80 5.79 1.59 0.13
CA LEU A 80 7.20 1.56 -0.27
C LEU A 80 8.03 2.57 0.53
N LYS A 81 7.54 3.80 0.68
CA LYS A 81 8.20 4.84 1.50
C LYS A 81 8.34 4.40 2.95
N SER A 82 7.31 3.78 3.53
CA SER A 82 7.34 3.26 4.89
C SER A 82 8.40 2.17 5.05
N MET A 83 8.46 1.21 4.12
CA MET A 83 9.46 0.15 4.13
C MET A 83 10.88 0.69 3.97
N GLN A 84 11.10 1.64 3.06
CA GLN A 84 12.40 2.30 2.89
C GLN A 84 12.86 3.00 4.18
N LYS A 85 11.94 3.70 4.85
CA LYS A 85 12.21 4.36 6.13
C LYS A 85 12.60 3.35 7.21
N MET A 86 11.89 2.22 7.31
CA MET A 86 12.24 1.16 8.26
C MET A 86 13.63 0.58 7.99
N LEU A 87 13.95 0.27 6.73
CA LEU A 87 15.26 -0.27 6.33
C LEU A 87 16.41 0.73 6.52
N SER A 88 16.14 2.04 6.47
CA SER A 88 17.15 3.07 6.69
C SER A 88 17.36 3.40 8.19
N GLN A 89 16.48 2.94 9.07
CA GLN A 89 16.56 3.14 10.52
C GLN A 89 17.00 1.88 11.29
N SER A 90 17.16 0.76 10.59
CA SER A 90 17.77 -0.49 11.09
C SER A 90 19.26 -0.52 10.83
#